data_AF-A0A413B277-F1
#
_entry.id   AF-A0A413B277-F1
#
_cell.length_a   1.000
_cell.length_b   1.000
_cell.length_c   1.000
_cell.angle_alpha   90.00
_cell.angle_beta   90.00
_cell.angle_gamma   90.00
#
_symmetry.space_group_name_H-M   'P 1'
#
loop_
_entity.id
_entity.type
_entity.pdbx_description
1 polymer ?
#
loop_
_entity_poly.entity_id
_entity_poly.type
_entity_poly.pdbx_seq_one_letter_code
_entity_poly.pdbx_strand_id
1 'polypeptide(L)'
;MSYNCQVQTPDEFVLKMLDYIDYKHELYGKSVLENSCGKGNILIRIVERYIADAKSNEIPEALIIKGLEKDITGYEIDDSSICECKKKLDKVAERFGLFNVNGIF
;
A
#
# COMPACT_ATOMS: atom_id res chain seq x y z
N MET A 1 32.00 -2.74 0.59
CA MET A 1 30.73 -2.18 1.08
C MET A 1 30.00 -1.60 -0.12
N SER A 2 29.02 -2.33 -0.66
CA SER A 2 28.14 -1.77 -1.69
C SER A 2 27.16 -0.83 -0.99
N TYR A 3 27.31 0.47 -1.22
CA TYR A 3 26.25 1.43 -0.87
C TYR A 3 25.05 1.11 -1.76
N ASN A 4 24.08 0.36 -1.26
CA ASN A 4 22.76 0.31 -1.86
C ASN A 4 22.14 1.71 -1.71
N CYS A 5 22.36 2.57 -2.70
CA CYS A 5 21.73 3.90 -2.77
C CYS A 5 20.25 3.74 -3.13
N GLN A 6 19.45 3.22 -2.18
CA GLN A 6 18.01 3.32 -2.25
C GLN A 6 17.60 4.72 -1.78
N VAL A 7 17.07 5.52 -2.70
CA VAL A 7 16.43 6.79 -2.37
C VAL A 7 14.95 6.52 -2.14
N GLN A 8 14.51 6.66 -0.89
CA GLN A 8 13.10 6.50 -0.55
C GLN A 8 12.34 7.76 -0.95
N THR A 9 11.20 7.60 -1.62
CA THR A 9 10.29 8.71 -1.92
C THR A 9 9.73 9.28 -0.61
N PRO A 10 9.96 10.57 -0.30
CA PRO A 10 9.38 11.19 0.88
C PRO A 10 7.85 11.20 0.83
N ASP A 11 7.21 10.98 1.98
CA ASP A 11 5.75 10.87 2.12
C ASP A 11 4.98 12.06 1.53
N GLU A 12 5.52 13.28 1.67
CA GLU A 12 4.91 14.50 1.14
C GLU A 12 4.75 14.44 -0.38
N PHE A 13 5.73 13.90 -1.10
CA PHE A 13 5.65 13.76 -2.55
C PHE A 13 4.66 12.67 -2.96
N VAL A 14 4.62 11.57 -2.22
CA VAL A 14 3.63 10.50 -2.46
C VAL A 14 2.21 11.05 -2.30
N LEU A 15 1.95 11.81 -1.23
CA LEU A 15 0.66 12.45 -0.99
C LEU A 15 0.26 13.39 -2.13
N LYS A 16 1.16 14.29 -2.52
CA LYS A 16 0.92 15.22 -3.65
C LYS A 16 0.65 14.46 -4.95
N MET A 17 1.40 13.40 -5.23
CA MET A 17 1.20 12.56 -6.42
C MET A 17 -0.19 11.93 -6.43
N LEU A 18 -0.60 11.30 -5.32
CA LEU A 18 -1.92 10.66 -5.20
C LEU A 18 -3.05 11.69 -5.29
N ASP A 19 -2.86 12.90 -4.74
CA ASP A 19 -3.82 13.99 -4.86
C ASP A 19 -3.93 14.54 -6.29
N TYR A 20 -2.82 14.59 -7.00
CA TYR A 20 -2.73 15.07 -8.38
C TYR A 20 -3.46 14.16 -9.37
N ILE A 21 -3.39 12.84 -9.16
CA ILE A 21 -4.12 11.85 -9.98
C ILE A 21 -5.54 11.58 -9.46
N ASP A 22 -5.99 12.34 -8.46
CA ASP A 22 -7.29 12.21 -7.81
C ASP A 22 -7.61 10.81 -7.25
N TYR A 23 -6.58 10.12 -6.74
CA TYR A 23 -6.73 8.86 -6.02
C TYR A 23 -7.28 9.12 -4.61
N LYS A 24 -8.58 9.42 -4.54
CA LYS A 24 -9.28 9.82 -3.30
C LYS A 24 -10.57 9.06 -3.02
N HIS A 25 -11.37 8.77 -4.05
CA HIS A 25 -12.72 8.25 -3.89
C HIS A 25 -12.99 7.01 -4.73
N GLU A 26 -13.92 6.16 -4.27
CA GLU A 26 -14.36 4.94 -4.95
C GLU A 26 -13.15 4.06 -5.31
N LEU A 27 -12.27 3.83 -4.33
CA LEU A 27 -10.99 3.17 -4.53
C LEU A 27 -11.09 1.64 -4.52
N TYR A 28 -12.13 1.10 -3.91
CA TYR A 28 -12.37 -0.34 -3.91
C TYR A 28 -12.50 -0.89 -5.34
N GLY A 29 -11.72 -1.93 -5.66
CA GLY A 29 -11.64 -2.50 -7.00
C GLY A 29 -10.69 -1.78 -7.97
N LYS A 30 -10.11 -0.63 -7.59
CA LYS A 30 -9.09 0.05 -8.40
C LYS A 30 -7.72 -0.59 -8.18
N SER A 31 -7.23 -1.28 -9.20
CA SER A 31 -5.92 -1.94 -9.12
C SER A 31 -4.75 -0.96 -9.24
N VAL A 32 -3.72 -1.20 -8.45
CA VAL A 32 -2.45 -0.47 -8.42
C VAL A 32 -1.32 -1.50 -8.53
N LEU A 33 -0.39 -1.22 -9.44
CA LEU A 33 0.89 -1.90 -9.51
C LEU A 33 1.99 -0.89 -9.22
N GLU A 34 2.79 -1.18 -8.21
CA GLU A 34 4.00 -0.42 -7.91
C GLU A 34 5.20 -1.31 -8.26
N ASN A 35 6.00 -0.85 -9.21
CA ASN A 35 7.25 -1.50 -9.58
C ASN A 35 8.41 -0.94 -8.75
N SER A 36 9.28 -1.83 -8.26
CA SER A 36 10.45 -1.46 -7.46
C SER A 36 10.07 -0.76 -6.16
N CYS A 37 9.18 -1.39 -5.39
CA CYS A 37 8.53 -0.76 -4.23
C CYS A 37 9.46 -0.43 -3.07
N GLY A 38 10.69 -0.94 -3.09
CA GLY A 38 11.65 -0.77 -2.02
C GLY A 38 11.00 -1.07 -0.68
N LYS A 39 11.05 -0.10 0.23
CA LYS A 39 10.52 -0.24 1.60
C LYS A 39 9.05 0.17 1.73
N GLY A 40 8.36 0.43 0.61
CA GLY A 40 6.91 0.54 0.53
C GLY A 40 6.30 1.92 0.68
N ASN A 41 7.06 3.01 0.66
CA ASN A 41 6.53 4.35 0.97
C ASN A 41 5.29 4.74 0.12
N ILE A 42 5.28 4.39 -1.18
CA ILE A 42 4.12 4.61 -2.04
C ILE A 42 2.96 3.68 -1.65
N LEU A 43 3.21 2.37 -1.59
CA LEU A 43 2.20 1.36 -1.25
C LEU A 43 1.52 1.62 0.10
N ILE A 44 2.27 2.07 1.10
CA ILE A 44 1.75 2.43 2.43
C ILE A 44 0.67 3.50 2.33
N ARG A 45 0.90 4.57 1.56
CA ARG A 45 -0.10 5.64 1.39
C ARG A 45 -1.28 5.19 0.53
N ILE A 46 -1.05 4.32 -0.44
CA ILE A 46 -2.11 3.74 -1.27
C ILE A 46 -3.04 2.86 -0.43
N VAL A 47 -2.48 1.92 0.35
CA VAL A 47 -3.24 1.05 1.26
C VAL A 47 -4.01 1.88 2.29
N GLU A 48 -3.37 2.90 2.89
CA GLU A 48 -4.03 3.79 3.84
C GLU A 48 -5.26 4.49 3.23
N ARG A 49 -5.14 5.05 2.01
CA ARG A 49 -6.26 5.69 1.31
C ARG A 49 -7.33 4.69 0.91
N TYR A 50 -6.93 3.54 0.37
CA TYR A 50 -7.85 2.49 -0.07
C TYR A 50 -8.72 2.00 1.09
N ILE A 51 -8.13 1.69 2.25
CA ILE A 51 -8.88 1.22 3.42
C ILE A 51 -9.80 2.32 3.95
N ALA A 52 -9.30 3.56 4.05
CA ALA A 52 -10.08 4.67 4.57
C ALA A 52 -11.31 4.97 3.69
N ASP A 53 -11.13 5.04 2.37
CA ASP A 53 -12.23 5.23 1.42
C ASP A 53 -13.20 4.03 1.44
N ALA A 54 -12.71 2.80 1.41
CA ALA A 54 -13.56 1.61 1.45
C ALA A 54 -14.41 1.54 2.74
N LYS A 55 -13.82 1.87 3.90
CA LYS A 55 -14.58 1.98 5.16
C LYS A 55 -15.60 3.12 5.12
N SER A 56 -15.27 4.26 4.53
CA SER A 56 -16.21 5.39 4.37
C SER A 56 -17.40 5.05 3.47
N ASN A 57 -17.21 4.12 2.53
CA ASN A 57 -18.24 3.55 1.67
C ASN A 57 -18.91 2.30 2.28
N GLU A 58 -18.76 2.09 3.60
CA GLU A 58 -19.37 0.99 4.36
C GLU A 58 -19.07 -0.42 3.82
N ILE A 59 -17.92 -0.58 3.14
CA ILE A 59 -17.50 -1.89 2.61
C ILE A 59 -17.13 -2.81 3.79
N PRO A 60 -17.69 -4.04 3.85
CA PRO A 60 -17.34 -5.02 4.87
C PRO A 60 -15.84 -5.31 4.92
N GLU A 61 -15.29 -5.43 6.13
CA GLU A 61 -13.85 -5.66 6.33
C GLU A 61 -13.31 -6.87 5.57
N ALA A 62 -14.07 -7.97 5.54
CA ALA A 62 -13.71 -9.17 4.79
C ALA A 62 -13.58 -8.92 3.28
N LEU A 63 -14.34 -7.96 2.72
CA LEU A 63 -14.20 -7.54 1.33
C LEU A 63 -13.03 -6.58 1.14
N ILE A 64 -12.78 -5.68 2.10
CA ILE A 64 -11.60 -4.79 2.05
C ILE A 64 -10.33 -5.63 2.03
N ILE A 65 -10.21 -6.64 2.90
CA ILE A 65 -9.07 -7.55 2.94
C ILE A 65 -8.87 -8.16 1.55
N LYS A 66 -9.89 -8.83 0.99
CA LYS A 66 -9.82 -9.42 -0.36
C LYS A 66 -9.47 -8.41 -1.45
N GLY A 67 -9.96 -7.17 -1.31
CA GLY A 67 -9.64 -6.06 -2.20
C GLY A 67 -8.16 -5.71 -2.15
N LEU A 68 -7.57 -5.59 -0.96
CA LEU A 68 -6.14 -5.35 -0.78
C LEU A 68 -5.29 -6.46 -1.42
N GLU A 69 -5.64 -7.74 -1.21
CA GLU A 69 -4.88 -8.87 -1.77
C GLU A 69 -4.96 -8.94 -3.31
N LYS A 70 -6.05 -8.44 -3.89
CA LYS A 70 -6.32 -8.51 -5.33
C LYS A 70 -5.86 -7.26 -6.08
N ASP A 71 -6.10 -6.10 -5.50
CA ASP A 71 -6.02 -4.82 -6.20
C ASP A 71 -4.67 -4.15 -5.99
N ILE A 72 -3.86 -4.53 -5.00
CA ILE A 72 -2.60 -3.85 -4.70
C ILE A 72 -1.45 -4.83 -4.84
N THR A 73 -0.58 -4.56 -5.81
CA THR A 73 0.59 -5.40 -6.11
C THR A 73 1.87 -4.58 -6.06
N GLY A 74 2.85 -5.04 -5.27
CA GLY A 74 4.20 -4.50 -5.25
C GLY A 74 5.22 -5.50 -5.80
N TYR A 75 6.18 -5.03 -6.60
CA TYR A 75 7.34 -5.83 -7.02
C TYR A 75 8.63 -5.25 -6.49
N GLU A 76 9.47 -6.09 -5.90
CA GLU A 76 10.83 -5.73 -5.47
C GLU A 76 11.72 -6.98 -5.58
N ILE A 77 13.01 -6.78 -5.88
CA ILE A 77 14.00 -7.84 -6.00
C ILE A 77 14.83 -8.02 -4.72
N ASP A 78 14.92 -6.99 -3.89
CA ASP A 78 15.62 -7.03 -2.61
C ASP A 78 14.70 -7.59 -1.49
N ASP A 79 14.98 -8.82 -1.06
CA ASP A 79 14.19 -9.51 -0.03
C ASP A 79 14.09 -8.74 1.30
N SER A 80 15.13 -7.99 1.68
CA SER A 80 15.10 -7.18 2.89
C SER A 80 14.08 -6.05 2.78
N SER A 81 14.02 -5.40 1.63
CA SER A 81 13.06 -4.34 1.31
C SER A 81 11.63 -4.89 1.26
N ILE A 82 11.43 -6.06 0.63
CA ILE A 82 10.14 -6.77 0.65
C ILE A 82 9.69 -7.04 2.08
N CYS A 83 10.57 -7.60 2.93
CA CYS A 83 10.24 -7.92 4.31
C CYS A 83 9.87 -6.66 5.12
N GLU A 84 10.60 -5.56 4.92
CA GLU A 84 10.30 -4.29 5.58
C GLU A 84 8.97 -3.69 5.09
N CYS A 85 8.72 -3.74 3.78
CA CYS A 85 7.47 -3.26 3.19
C CYS A 85 6.27 -4.04 3.73
N LYS A 86 6.31 -5.39 3.72
CA LYS A 86 5.25 -6.23 4.29
C LYS A 86 4.92 -5.85 5.73
N LYS A 87 5.94 -5.75 6.59
CA LYS A 87 5.75 -5.34 8.00
C LYS A 87 5.11 -3.96 8.15
N LYS A 88 5.40 -3.02 7.26
CA LYS A 88 4.77 -1.69 7.30
C LYS A 88 3.33 -1.73 6.82
N LEU A 89 3.04 -2.51 5.77
CA LEU A 89 1.68 -2.70 5.25
C LEU A 89 0.78 -3.38 6.28
N ASP A 90 1.28 -4.42 6.96
CA ASP A 90 0.57 -5.09 8.05
C ASP A 90 0.21 -4.09 9.15
N LYS A 91 1.18 -3.29 9.61
CA LYS A 91 0.94 -2.23 10.60
C LYS A 91 -0.09 -1.21 10.14
N VAL A 92 -0.13 -0.86 8.85
CA VAL A 92 -1.15 0.05 8.32
C VAL A 92 -2.52 -0.60 8.43
N ALA A 93 -2.68 -1.83 7.94
CA ALA A 93 -3.93 -2.58 8.00
C ALA A 93 -4.43 -2.77 9.44
N GLU A 94 -3.54 -3.11 10.37
CA GLU A 94 -3.83 -3.29 11.80
C GLU A 94 -4.38 -2.01 12.45
N ARG A 95 -3.87 -0.82 12.08
CA ARG A 95 -4.42 0.47 12.58
C ARG A 95 -5.88 0.68 12.19
N PHE A 96 -6.35 0.03 11.13
CA PHE A 96 -7.74 0.03 10.69
C PHE A 96 -8.54 -1.17 11.21
N GLY A 97 -7.96 -2.02 12.06
CA GLY A 97 -8.59 -3.23 12.58
C GLY A 97 -8.63 -4.40 11.59
N LEU A 98 -7.87 -4.34 10.50
CA LEU A 98 -7.79 -5.43 9.51
C LEU A 98 -6.59 -6.31 9.83
N PHE A 99 -6.84 -7.62 9.97
CA PHE A 99 -5.83 -8.61 10.33
C PHE A 99 -5.76 -9.71 9.27
N ASN A 100 -4.61 -10.37 9.16
CA ASN A 100 -4.38 -11.50 8.24
C ASN A 100 -4.60 -11.14 6.76
N VAL A 101 -4.19 -9.94 6.34
CA VAL A 101 -4.15 -9.56 4.92
C VAL A 101 -2.99 -10.31 4.25
N ASN A 102 -3.28 -11.14 3.25
CA ASN A 102 -2.27 -11.89 2.52
C ASN A 102 -2.02 -11.24 1.15
N GLY A 103 -0.86 -11.51 0.53
CA GLY A 103 -0.73 -11.32 -0.91
C GLY A 103 -0.62 -9.87 -1.45
N ILE A 104 -0.18 -8.88 -0.67
CA ILE A 104 0.19 -7.55 -1.24
C ILE A 104 1.48 -7.63 -2.13
N PHE A 105 1.90 -8.83 -2.53
CA PHE A 105 3.08 -9.16 -3.34
C PHE A 105 2.79 -10.42 -4.16
#